data_AF-A0A3L7VKA2-F1
#
_entry.id   AF-A0A3L7VKA2-F1
#
_cell.length_a   1.000
_cell.length_b   1.000
_cell.length_c   1.000
_cell.angle_alpha   90.00
_cell.angle_beta   90.00
_cell.angle_gamma   90.00
#
_symmetry.space_group_name_H-M   'P 1'
#
loop_
_entity.id
_entity.type
_entity.pdbx_description
1 polymer ?
#
loop_
_entity_poly.entity_id
_entity_poly.type
_entity_poly.pdbx_seq_one_letter_code
_entity_poly.pdbx_strand_id
1 'polypeptide(L)'
;MSQSLPIDSGALRKKVAWRVLPLVFMLYIVSYLDRANVAFAKLRMAGDLKFTEGVFGLGISVFFIGYLFLEIPGALLVERWSARKWFSRILITWGCISALTAFVQTPTQFYLVRFFLGVAEAGF
;
A
#
# COMPACT_ATOMS: atom_id res chain seq x y z
N MET A 1 15.50 44.78 -10.68
CA MET A 1 16.30 43.73 -11.36
C MET A 1 16.30 42.50 -10.45
N SER A 2 15.29 41.63 -10.58
CA SER A 2 15.12 40.43 -9.76
C SER A 2 16.02 39.32 -10.32
N GLN A 3 17.24 39.17 -9.79
CA GLN A 3 18.10 38.03 -10.10
C GLN A 3 17.49 36.77 -9.46
N SER A 4 16.84 35.92 -10.26
CA SER A 4 16.44 34.58 -9.83
C SER A 4 17.71 33.73 -9.69
N LEU A 5 18.11 33.43 -8.45
CA LEU A 5 19.21 32.52 -8.14
C LEU A 5 19.07 31.22 -8.94
N PRO A 6 20.14 30.70 -9.57
CA PRO A 6 20.08 29.40 -10.23
C PRO A 6 19.91 28.35 -9.14
N ILE A 7 18.68 27.92 -8.89
CA ILE A 7 18.44 26.75 -8.05
C ILE A 7 19.01 25.57 -8.81
N ASP A 8 20.20 25.12 -8.40
CA ASP A 8 20.80 23.88 -8.87
C ASP A 8 19.85 22.72 -8.50
N SER A 9 18.98 22.44 -9.46
CA SER A 9 17.91 21.46 -9.35
C SER A 9 18.50 20.06 -9.12
N GLY A 10 19.75 19.83 -9.53
CA GLY A 10 20.46 18.56 -9.32
C GLY A 10 20.83 18.33 -7.85
N ALA A 11 21.44 19.32 -7.20
CA ALA A 11 21.81 19.23 -5.79
C ALA A 11 20.57 19.11 -4.88
N LEU A 12 19.49 19.84 -5.19
CA LEU A 12 18.23 19.74 -4.45
C LEU A 12 17.55 18.37 -4.64
N ARG A 13 17.50 17.85 -5.87
CA ARG A 13 16.97 16.50 -6.16
C ARG A 13 17.75 15.41 -5.44
N LYS A 14 19.09 15.49 -5.41
CA LYS A 14 19.94 14.52 -4.70
C LYS A 14 19.68 14.56 -3.18
N LYS A 15 19.54 15.75 -2.60
CA LYS A 15 19.24 15.91 -1.17
C LYS A 15 17.85 15.39 -0.78
N VAL A 16 16.86 15.57 -1.66
CA VAL A 16 15.52 14.99 -1.49
C VAL A 16 15.55 13.47 -1.66
N ALA A 17 16.23 12.97 -2.69
CA ALA A 17 16.39 11.53 -2.94
C ALA A 17 17.02 10.83 -1.74
N TRP A 18 18.10 11.35 -1.17
CA TRP A 18 18.75 10.76 0.01
C TRP A 18 17.88 10.68 1.27
N ARG A 19 16.81 11.49 1.36
CA ARG A 19 15.83 11.41 2.46
C ARG A 19 14.63 10.54 2.13
N VAL A 20 14.18 10.55 0.88
CA VAL A 20 12.98 9.82 0.42
C VAL A 20 13.30 8.37 0.10
N LEU A 21 14.45 8.10 -0.53
CA LEU A 21 14.86 6.77 -0.96
C LEU A 21 14.94 5.74 0.17
N PRO A 22 15.55 6.01 1.34
CA PRO A 22 15.54 5.03 2.44
C PRO A 22 14.13 4.77 2.99
N LEU A 23 13.27 5.79 3.01
CA LEU A 23 11.86 5.65 3.40
C LEU A 23 11.09 4.77 2.41
N VAL A 24 11.23 5.03 1.11
CA VAL A 24 10.59 4.25 0.03
C VAL A 24 11.11 2.81 0.02
N PHE A 25 12.40 2.61 0.26
CA PHE A 25 12.99 1.28 0.35
C PHE A 25 12.42 0.49 1.54
N MET A 26 12.36 1.11 2.71
CA MET A 26 11.76 0.49 3.89
C MET A 26 10.27 0.17 3.65
N LEU A 27 9.52 1.09 3.02
CA LEU A 27 8.13 0.88 2.62
C LEU A 27 7.95 -0.29 1.67
N TYR A 28 8.85 -0.41 0.69
CA TYR A 28 8.83 -1.53 -0.25
C TYR A 28 8.99 -2.87 0.48
N ILE A 29 9.86 -2.92 1.47
CA ILE A 29 10.01 -4.11 2.34
C ILE A 29 8.71 -4.38 3.10
N VAL A 30 8.09 -3.37 3.72
CA VAL A 30 6.85 -3.58 4.49
C VAL A 30 5.69 -3.99 3.57
N SER A 31 5.56 -3.43 2.37
CA SER A 31 4.57 -3.87 1.36
C SER A 31 4.76 -5.34 0.99
N TYR A 32 6.00 -5.76 0.78
CA TYR A 32 6.31 -7.16 0.52
C TYR A 32 5.94 -8.06 1.72
N LEU A 33 6.26 -7.61 2.94
CA LEU A 33 5.89 -8.32 4.16
C LEU A 33 4.39 -8.42 4.36
N ASP A 34 3.61 -7.40 4.02
CA ASP A 34 2.15 -7.43 4.13
C ASP A 34 1.53 -8.48 3.18
N ARG A 35 2.04 -8.56 1.94
CA ARG A 35 1.67 -9.63 0.99
C ARG A 35 2.05 -11.02 1.50
N ALA A 36 3.21 -11.16 2.16
CA ALA A 36 3.62 -12.43 2.76
C ALA A 36 2.83 -12.75 4.05
N ASN A 37 2.45 -11.74 4.83
CA ASN A 37 1.72 -11.88 6.09
C ASN A 37 0.38 -12.60 5.89
N VAL A 38 -0.27 -12.39 4.74
CA VAL A 38 -1.47 -13.15 4.32
C VAL A 38 -1.23 -14.67 4.32
N ALA A 39 -0.09 -15.11 3.81
CA ALA A 39 0.26 -16.52 3.72
C ALA A 39 0.60 -17.12 5.09
N PHE A 40 1.28 -16.35 5.96
CA PHE A 40 1.53 -16.75 7.34
C PHE A 40 0.25 -16.76 8.18
N ALA A 41 -0.62 -15.76 8.00
CA ALA A 41 -1.91 -15.68 8.65
C ALA A 41 -2.81 -16.86 8.27
N LYS A 42 -2.75 -17.36 7.01
CA LYS A 42 -3.44 -18.60 6.61
C LYS A 42 -3.12 -19.77 7.53
N LEU A 43 -1.84 -19.96 7.90
CA LEU A 43 -1.43 -21.10 8.74
C LEU A 43 -2.07 -21.09 10.14
N ARG A 44 -2.30 -19.90 10.70
CA ARG A 44 -2.88 -19.74 12.04
C ARG A 44 -4.41 -19.60 11.99
N MET A 45 -4.91 -18.74 11.11
CA MET A 45 -6.35 -18.47 10.95
C MET A 45 -7.13 -19.69 10.40
N ALA A 46 -6.49 -20.57 9.63
CA ALA A 46 -7.15 -21.82 9.19
C ALA A 46 -7.52 -22.72 10.39
N GLY A 47 -6.70 -22.74 11.44
CA GLY A 47 -6.97 -23.49 12.67
C GLY A 47 -7.95 -22.78 13.60
N ASP A 48 -7.71 -21.49 13.88
CA ASP A 48 -8.45 -20.73 14.89
C ASP A 48 -9.85 -20.29 14.41
N LEU A 49 -10.00 -19.98 13.12
CA LEU A 49 -11.25 -19.45 12.53
C LEU A 49 -11.93 -20.45 11.58
N LYS A 50 -11.35 -21.64 11.39
CA LYS A 50 -11.82 -22.67 10.42
C LYS A 50 -12.02 -22.13 9.01
N PHE A 51 -11.22 -21.14 8.60
CA PHE A 51 -11.29 -20.59 7.24
C PHE A 51 -10.84 -21.66 6.23
N THR A 52 -11.68 -21.91 5.23
CA THR A 52 -11.37 -22.85 4.15
C THR A 52 -10.40 -22.22 3.16
N GLU A 53 -9.75 -23.04 2.34
CA GLU A 53 -8.84 -22.54 1.29
C GLU A 53 -9.55 -21.62 0.30
N GLY A 54 -10.84 -21.85 0.04
CA GLY A 54 -11.67 -20.98 -0.79
C GLY A 54 -11.82 -19.56 -0.25
N VAL A 55 -11.87 -19.38 1.08
CA VAL A 55 -11.91 -18.05 1.72
C VAL A 55 -10.61 -17.30 1.47
N PHE A 56 -9.46 -17.95 1.64
CA PHE A 56 -8.18 -17.31 1.36
C PHE A 56 -8.00 -16.99 -0.14
N GLY A 57 -8.44 -17.89 -1.02
CA GLY A 57 -8.44 -17.67 -2.47
C GLY A 57 -9.27 -16.44 -2.85
N LEU A 58 -10.52 -16.36 -2.37
CA LEU A 58 -11.38 -15.20 -2.60
C LEU A 58 -10.80 -13.91 -2.02
N GLY A 59 -10.21 -13.95 -0.82
CA GLY A 59 -9.56 -12.78 -0.23
C GLY A 59 -8.38 -12.26 -1.03
N ILE A 60 -7.61 -13.13 -1.70
CA ILE A 60 -6.54 -12.74 -2.62
C ILE A 60 -7.13 -12.14 -3.90
N SER A 61 -8.15 -12.77 -4.50
CA SER A 61 -8.78 -12.28 -5.72
C SER A 61 -9.45 -10.91 -5.53
N VAL A 62 -10.14 -10.71 -4.41
CA VAL A 62 -10.81 -9.43 -4.08
C VAL A 62 -9.80 -8.30 -3.86
N PHE A 63 -8.65 -8.60 -3.25
CA PHE A 63 -7.54 -7.65 -3.15
C PHE A 63 -7.07 -7.19 -4.54
N PHE A 64 -6.84 -8.13 -5.47
CA PHE A 64 -6.42 -7.80 -6.84
C PHE A 64 -7.47 -6.97 -7.59
N ILE A 65 -8.76 -7.26 -7.40
CA ILE A 65 -9.83 -6.47 -8.00
C ILE A 65 -9.79 -5.03 -7.49
N GLY A 66 -9.68 -4.84 -6.17
CA GLY A 66 -9.58 -3.50 -5.56
C GLY A 66 -8.34 -2.74 -6.04
N TYR A 67 -7.22 -3.45 -6.19
CA TYR A 67 -5.96 -2.90 -6.69
C TYR A 67 -6.08 -2.40 -8.13
N LEU A 68 -6.60 -3.24 -9.04
CA LEU A 68 -6.75 -2.90 -10.46
C LEU A 68 -7.64 -1.67 -10.69
N PHE A 69 -8.70 -1.50 -9.89
CA PHE A 69 -9.62 -0.36 -10.02
C PHE A 69 -8.93 1.00 -9.84
N LEU A 70 -7.94 1.08 -8.95
CA LEU A 70 -7.26 2.32 -8.61
C LEU A 70 -5.83 2.42 -9.11
N GLU A 71 -5.27 1.36 -9.68
CA GLU A 71 -3.90 1.35 -10.20
C GLU A 71 -3.73 2.36 -11.36
N ILE A 72 -4.62 2.28 -12.36
CA ILE A 72 -4.59 3.18 -13.53
C ILE A 72 -4.85 4.65 -13.13
N PRO A 73 -5.94 5.00 -12.41
CA PRO A 73 -6.16 6.39 -12.03
C PRO A 73 -5.13 6.89 -11.00
N GLY A 74 -4.64 6.03 -10.11
CA GLY A 74 -3.62 6.36 -9.11
C GLY A 74 -2.29 6.74 -9.76
N ALA A 75 -1.84 5.98 -10.76
CA ALA A 75 -0.63 6.31 -11.53
C ALA A 75 -0.75 7.69 -12.23
N LEU A 76 -1.90 7.99 -12.84
CA LEU A 76 -2.16 9.28 -13.48
C LEU A 76 -2.20 10.45 -12.47
N LEU A 77 -2.70 10.19 -11.26
CA LEU A 77 -2.77 11.17 -10.17
C LEU A 77 -1.39 11.50 -9.59
N VAL A 78 -0.50 10.51 -9.47
CA VAL A 78 0.90 10.70 -9.07
C VAL A 78 1.63 11.64 -10.03
N GLU A 79 1.44 11.40 -11.34
CA GLU A 79 2.09 12.18 -12.39
C GLU A 79 1.60 13.64 -12.40
N ARG A 80 0.31 13.88 -12.12
CA ARG A 80 -0.28 15.24 -12.16
C ARG A 80 -0.11 16.06 -10.89
N TRP A 81 -0.17 15.48 -9.69
CA TRP A 81 -0.46 16.29 -8.48
C TRP A 81 0.69 16.43 -7.49
N SER A 82 1.56 15.43 -7.36
CA SER A 82 2.82 15.40 -6.58
C SER A 82 2.97 14.03 -5.92
N ALA A 83 3.97 13.28 -6.37
CA ALA A 83 4.32 11.97 -5.80
C ALA A 83 4.45 11.99 -4.27
N ARG A 84 5.01 13.05 -3.68
CA ARG A 84 5.24 13.11 -2.22
C ARG A 84 3.95 13.04 -1.41
N LYS A 85 2.92 13.82 -1.77
CA LYS A 85 1.65 13.84 -1.02
C LYS A 85 0.87 12.55 -1.24
N TRP A 86 0.97 11.97 -2.43
CA TRP A 86 0.32 10.71 -2.78
C TRP A 86 0.88 9.53 -2.00
N PHE A 87 2.21 9.39 -1.97
CA PHE A 87 2.89 8.35 -1.19
C PHE A 87 2.55 8.45 0.30
N SER A 88 2.52 9.66 0.89
CA SER A 88 2.11 9.82 2.29
C SER A 88 0.66 9.42 2.55
N ARG A 89 -0.26 9.70 1.63
CA ARG A 89 -1.66 9.27 1.75
C ARG A 89 -1.77 7.76 1.74
N ILE A 90 -1.13 7.11 0.76
CA ILE A 90 -1.14 5.65 0.64
C ILE A 90 -0.61 5.02 1.92
N LEU A 91 0.50 5.52 2.45
CA LEU A 91 1.14 4.99 3.65
C LEU A 91 0.20 5.02 4.86
N ILE A 92 -0.52 6.12 5.05
CA ILE A 92 -1.47 6.28 6.16
C ILE A 92 -2.68 5.35 5.94
N THR A 93 -3.29 5.37 4.76
CA THR A 93 -4.50 4.56 4.49
C THR A 93 -4.19 3.06 4.54
N TRP A 94 -3.08 2.66 3.93
CA TRP A 94 -2.61 1.28 3.93
C TRP A 94 -2.22 0.81 5.33
N GLY A 95 -1.45 1.60 6.09
CA GLY A 95 -1.07 1.27 7.46
C GLY A 95 -2.28 1.11 8.40
N CYS A 96 -3.27 2.00 8.29
CA CYS A 96 -4.51 1.88 9.05
C CYS A 96 -5.29 0.60 8.71
N ILE A 97 -5.42 0.26 7.43
CA ILE A 97 -6.16 -0.93 7.00
C ILE A 97 -5.40 -2.22 7.36
N SER A 98 -4.07 -2.23 7.24
CA SER A 98 -3.24 -3.36 7.68
C SER A 98 -3.42 -3.62 9.18
N ALA A 99 -3.44 -2.57 10.02
CA ALA A 99 -3.75 -2.69 11.44
C ALA A 99 -5.17 -3.23 11.72
N LEU A 100 -6.17 -2.85 10.91
CA LEU A 100 -7.53 -3.39 11.02
C LEU A 100 -7.60 -4.90 10.73
N THR A 101 -6.65 -5.46 9.96
CA THR A 101 -6.56 -6.90 9.70
C THR A 101 -6.41 -7.72 10.98
N ALA A 102 -5.78 -7.16 12.03
CA ALA A 102 -5.60 -7.83 13.31
C ALA A 102 -6.92 -8.06 14.07
N PHE A 103 -7.99 -7.33 13.75
CA PHE A 103 -9.30 -7.42 14.40
C PHE A 103 -10.30 -8.29 13.63
N VAL A 104 -9.90 -8.90 12.52
CA VAL A 104 -10.78 -9.71 11.68
C VAL A 104 -11.11 -11.03 12.36
N GLN A 105 -12.40 -11.31 12.53
CA GLN A 105 -12.91 -12.55 13.14
C GLN A 105 -13.87 -13.34 12.21
N THR A 106 -14.26 -12.77 11.08
CA THR A 106 -15.21 -13.41 10.15
C THR A 106 -14.71 -13.35 8.70
N PRO A 107 -15.12 -14.29 7.83
CA PRO A 107 -14.72 -14.28 6.42
C PRO A 107 -15.13 -13.00 5.69
N THR A 108 -16.29 -12.43 6.02
CA THR A 108 -16.77 -11.19 5.41
C THR A 108 -15.89 -9.99 5.78
N GLN A 109 -15.51 -9.87 7.05
CA GLN A 109 -14.56 -8.83 7.50
C GLN A 109 -13.21 -8.99 6.81
N PHE A 110 -12.75 -10.23 6.64
CA PHE A 110 -11.53 -10.54 5.90
C PHE A 110 -11.60 -10.03 4.45
N TYR A 111 -12.69 -10.30 3.73
CA TYR A 111 -12.87 -9.83 2.36
C TYR A 111 -12.92 -8.30 2.27
N LEU A 112 -13.64 -7.63 3.17
CA LEU A 112 -13.75 -6.19 3.18
C LEU A 112 -12.39 -5.53 3.44
N VAL A 113 -11.65 -5.99 4.47
CA VAL A 113 -10.32 -5.46 4.77
C VAL A 113 -9.39 -5.67 3.57
N ARG A 114 -9.43 -6.84 2.92
CA ARG A 114 -8.61 -7.10 1.71
C ARG A 114 -8.98 -6.24 0.51
N PHE A 115 -10.27 -5.99 0.29
CA PHE A 115 -10.72 -5.10 -0.76
C PHE A 115 -10.18 -3.68 -0.54
N PHE A 116 -10.41 -3.12 0.65
CA PHE A 116 -9.96 -1.77 0.98
C PHE A 116 -8.44 -1.66 0.99
N LEU A 117 -7.73 -2.71 1.40
CA LEU A 117 -6.27 -2.78 1.35
C LEU A 117 -5.76 -2.71 -0.09
N GLY A 118 -6.36 -3.46 -1.02
CA GLY A 118 -6.03 -3.39 -2.44
C GLY A 118 -6.29 -2.01 -3.04
N VAL A 119 -7.44 -1.42 -2.71
CA VAL A 119 -7.80 -0.04 -3.09
C VAL A 119 -6.80 0.99 -2.52
N ALA A 120 -6.30 0.79 -1.30
CA ALA A 120 -5.37 1.71 -0.66
C ALA A 120 -3.92 1.55 -1.16
N GLU A 121 -3.51 0.33 -1.51
CA GLU A 121 -2.19 0.03 -2.08
C GLU A 121 -2.10 0.45 -3.57
N ALA A 122 -3.24 0.57 -4.25
CA ALA A 122 -3.31 1.01 -5.62
C ALA A 122 -2.75 2.44 -5.83
N GLY A 123 -1.66 2.52 -6.59
CA GLY A 123 -0.96 3.77 -6.90
C GLY A 123 0.28 4.04 -6.04
N PHE A 124 0.72 3.08 -5.23
CA PHE A 124 2.11 2.99 -4.75
C PHE A 124 3.02 2.52 -5.88
#